data_AF-A0A1V3XCF4-F1
#
_entry.id   AF-A0A1V3XCF4-F1
#
_cell.length_a   1.000
_cell.length_b   1.000
_cell.length_c   1.000
_cell.angle_alpha   90.00
_cell.angle_beta   90.00
_cell.angle_gamma   90.00
#
_symmetry.space_group_name_H-M   'P 1'
#
loop_
_entity.id
_entity.type
_entity.pdbx_description
1 polymer ?
#
loop_
_entity_poly.entity_id
_entity_poly.type
_entity_poly.pdbx_seq_one_letter_code
_entity_poly.pdbx_strand_id
1 'polypeptide(L)'
;MDPDGVRVSFIKIIELQVRAIPHIHALIRLDPHENGDDPDQTDWESPTSATKLAAIIEHAARTVTLALTDPTTDSAVRRIRFGTQIDTQPLTASSAPEKTGSAEQNSGIAGSLSGRRVARYLAKYVTKSLADLGISARRLSTEAIGDLDVSEHVRAILTTISALADKGLSGIRRWLHTLGFRGHITSKSRRYSTTMTALRQRRATWTRKQQSKSTAQHPDQRPYRGSSGAVDDDDLVAWEFDRAGHASLGERTLIISASLRRIQQRHTAREARQPRRGAPVEVLDG
;
A
#
# COMPACT_ATOMS: atom_id res chain seq x y z
N MET A 1 29.51 8.56 -15.44
CA MET A 1 28.64 8.88 -14.29
C MET A 1 29.45 8.58 -13.08
N ASP A 2 29.78 9.59 -12.28
CA ASP A 2 30.25 9.31 -10.93
C ASP A 2 29.05 8.75 -10.15
N PRO A 3 29.06 7.46 -9.77
CA PRO A 3 27.94 6.85 -9.06
C PRO A 3 27.69 7.50 -7.69
N ASP A 4 28.69 8.19 -7.12
CA ASP A 4 28.60 8.81 -5.81
C ASP A 4 27.98 10.22 -5.87
N GLY A 5 27.83 10.80 -7.07
CA GLY A 5 27.23 12.13 -7.28
C GLY A 5 25.71 12.16 -7.30
N VAL A 6 25.03 11.00 -7.35
CA VAL A 6 23.55 10.92 -7.45
C VAL A 6 22.95 9.83 -6.57
N ARG A 7 21.77 10.10 -6.04
CA ARG A 7 20.95 9.15 -5.29
C ARG A 7 19.75 8.71 -6.11
N VAL A 8 19.50 7.41 -6.17
CA VAL A 8 18.25 6.87 -6.72
C VAL A 8 17.13 6.98 -5.69
N SER A 9 16.09 7.74 -6.04
CA SER A 9 14.86 7.87 -5.25
C SER A 9 13.71 7.17 -5.95
N PHE A 10 12.94 6.39 -5.20
CA PHE A 10 11.83 5.64 -5.78
C PHE A 10 10.62 5.52 -4.85
N ILE A 11 9.46 5.34 -5.47
CA ILE A 11 8.28 4.72 -4.86
C ILE A 11 7.87 3.55 -5.74
N LYS A 12 7.56 2.42 -5.13
CA LYS A 12 7.03 1.24 -5.81
C LYS A 12 5.69 0.83 -5.20
N ILE A 13 4.82 0.35 -6.07
CA ILE A 13 3.52 -0.22 -5.75
C ILE A 13 3.48 -1.63 -6.34
N ILE A 14 2.92 -2.56 -5.58
CA ILE A 14 2.71 -3.94 -5.98
C ILE A 14 1.23 -4.13 -6.27
N GLU A 15 0.92 -4.49 -7.50
CA GLU A 15 -0.42 -4.87 -7.96
C GLU A 15 -0.44 -6.37 -8.24
N LEU A 16 -1.40 -7.09 -7.71
CA LEU A 16 -1.61 -8.49 -8.09
C LEU A 16 -2.51 -8.52 -9.34
N GLN A 17 -1.94 -8.98 -10.45
CA GLN A 17 -2.67 -9.11 -11.72
C GLN A 17 -3.74 -10.21 -11.62
N VAL A 18 -4.58 -10.35 -12.65
CA VAL A 18 -5.60 -11.42 -12.74
C VAL A 18 -4.99 -12.81 -12.50
N ARG A 19 -3.73 -13.01 -12.92
CA ARG A 19 -2.98 -14.26 -12.70
C ARG A 19 -2.41 -14.41 -11.29
N ALA A 20 -2.69 -13.49 -10.37
CA ALA A 20 -2.19 -13.46 -9.00
C ALA A 20 -0.64 -13.35 -8.90
N ILE A 21 0.02 -12.86 -9.96
CA ILE A 21 1.46 -12.60 -9.99
C ILE A 21 1.69 -11.12 -9.63
N PRO A 22 2.64 -10.80 -8.73
CA PRO A 22 3.00 -9.43 -8.41
C PRO A 22 3.51 -8.68 -9.65
N HIS A 23 2.85 -7.58 -9.99
CA HIS A 23 3.29 -6.59 -10.97
C HIS A 23 3.77 -5.35 -10.20
N ILE A 24 4.97 -4.88 -10.52
CA ILE A 24 5.61 -3.75 -9.85
C ILE A 24 5.43 -2.50 -10.70
N HIS A 25 4.71 -1.52 -10.17
CA HIS A 25 4.72 -0.15 -10.69
C HIS A 25 5.74 0.66 -9.90
N ALA A 26 6.70 1.31 -10.56
CA ALA A 26 7.69 2.12 -9.88
C ALA A 26 7.83 3.50 -10.54
N LEU A 27 7.94 4.54 -9.72
CA LEU A 27 8.45 5.83 -10.13
C LEU A 27 9.87 5.94 -9.60
N ILE A 28 10.81 6.22 -10.50
CA ILE A 28 12.24 6.28 -10.20
C ILE A 28 12.74 7.64 -10.70
N ARG A 29 13.47 8.35 -9.84
CA ARG A 29 14.13 9.61 -10.15
C ARG A 29 15.55 9.60 -9.61
N LEU A 30 16.38 10.47 -10.17
CA LEU A 30 17.70 10.76 -9.62
C LEU A 30 17.61 12.07 -8.84
N ASP A 31 18.16 12.06 -7.63
CA ASP A 31 18.31 13.23 -6.77
C ASP A 31 19.82 13.50 -6.54
N PRO A 32 20.23 14.72 -6.18
CA PRO A 32 21.58 14.98 -5.69
C PRO A 32 21.91 14.12 -4.45
N HIS A 33 23.15 13.64 -4.36
CA HIS A 33 23.64 12.87 -3.21
C HIS A 33 23.68 13.74 -1.94
N GLU A 34 24.26 14.93 -2.06
CA GLU A 34 24.33 15.96 -1.02
C GLU A 34 23.68 17.24 -1.51
N ASN A 35 22.66 17.68 -0.77
CA ASN A 35 22.64 19.00 -0.16
C ASN A 35 21.69 18.91 1.04
N GLY A 36 22.14 19.35 2.21
CA GLY A 36 21.42 19.23 3.46
C GLY A 36 20.08 19.96 3.40
N ASP A 37 19.00 19.28 3.77
CA ASP A 37 17.66 19.77 4.13
C ASP A 37 16.97 20.90 3.32
N ASP A 38 17.59 21.44 2.26
CA ASP A 38 17.04 22.52 1.45
C ASP A 38 16.48 21.99 0.13
N PRO A 39 15.14 21.84 0.01
CA PRO A 39 14.49 21.41 -1.22
C PRO A 39 14.52 22.46 -2.35
N ASP A 40 14.98 23.70 -2.08
CA ASP A 40 14.95 24.82 -3.02
C ASP A 40 16.30 25.08 -3.72
N GLN A 41 17.30 24.22 -3.53
CA GLN A 41 18.57 24.35 -4.26
C GLN A 41 18.39 24.00 -5.74
N THR A 42 18.27 25.05 -6.55
CA THR A 42 17.83 25.03 -7.95
C THR A 42 18.90 24.72 -8.98
N ASP A 43 20.18 24.70 -8.60
CA ASP A 43 21.29 24.63 -9.57
C ASP A 43 21.70 23.19 -9.93
N TRP A 44 21.03 22.20 -9.35
CA TRP A 44 21.32 20.81 -9.66
C TRP A 44 20.65 20.38 -10.97
N GLU A 45 21.47 20.02 -11.95
CA GLU A 45 21.02 19.38 -13.17
C GLU A 45 21.22 17.86 -13.10
N SER A 46 20.21 17.10 -13.53
CA SER A 46 20.34 15.66 -13.62
C SER A 46 21.40 15.31 -14.66
N PRO A 47 22.34 14.41 -14.38
CA PRO A 47 23.42 14.08 -15.31
C PRO A 47 22.92 13.30 -16.55
N THR A 48 21.64 12.90 -16.57
CA THR A 48 21.01 12.15 -17.65
C THR A 48 19.60 12.64 -17.93
N SER A 49 19.15 12.54 -19.18
CA SER A 49 17.76 12.85 -19.53
C SER A 49 16.80 11.77 -19.01
N ALA A 50 15.52 12.13 -18.84
CA ALA A 50 14.46 11.20 -18.45
C ALA A 50 14.34 10.01 -19.42
N THR A 51 14.51 10.25 -20.73
CA THR A 51 14.49 9.20 -21.76
C THR A 51 15.65 8.22 -21.58
N LYS A 52 16.87 8.72 -21.34
CA LYS A 52 18.03 7.86 -21.12
C LYS A 52 17.91 7.08 -19.81
N LEU A 53 17.34 7.69 -18.77
CA LEU A 53 17.03 6.98 -17.51
C LEU A 53 16.01 5.86 -17.73
N ALA A 54 14.93 6.11 -18.50
CA ALA A 54 13.91 5.11 -18.81
C ALA A 54 14.51 3.90 -19.55
N ALA A 55 15.39 4.14 -20.53
CA ALA A 55 16.10 3.09 -21.26
C ALA A 55 17.04 2.27 -20.35
N ILE A 56 17.78 2.93 -19.44
CA ILE A 56 18.66 2.26 -18.47
C ILE A 56 17.83 1.37 -17.52
N ILE A 57 16.71 1.89 -17.01
CA ILE A 57 15.81 1.13 -16.13
C ILE A 57 15.24 -0.08 -16.86
N GLU A 58 14.81 0.09 -18.11
CA GLU A 58 14.30 -1.00 -18.93
C GLU A 58 15.34 -2.09 -19.13
N HIS A 59 16.57 -1.69 -19.51
CA HIS A 59 17.68 -2.62 -19.67
C HIS A 59 18.00 -3.36 -18.37
N ALA A 60 18.06 -2.65 -17.24
CA ALA A 60 18.30 -3.24 -15.93
C ALA A 60 17.19 -4.24 -15.55
N ALA A 61 15.92 -3.90 -15.78
CA ALA A 61 14.79 -4.78 -15.52
C ALA A 61 14.81 -6.05 -16.39
N ARG A 62 15.26 -5.93 -17.66
CA ARG A 62 15.38 -7.07 -18.58
C ARG A 62 16.54 -8.00 -18.23
N THR A 63 17.62 -7.47 -17.65
CA THR A 63 18.86 -8.23 -17.41
C THR A 63 19.01 -8.76 -16.00
N VAL A 64 18.37 -8.13 -15.00
CA VAL A 64 18.51 -8.56 -13.61
C VAL A 64 17.97 -9.98 -13.41
N THR A 65 18.81 -10.82 -12.81
CA THR A 65 18.44 -12.18 -12.39
C THR A 65 18.84 -12.40 -10.95
N LEU A 66 18.00 -13.09 -10.18
CA LEU A 66 18.32 -13.50 -8.82
C LEU A 66 18.35 -15.03 -8.77
N ALA A 67 19.49 -15.58 -8.35
CA ALA A 67 19.63 -16.99 -8.03
C ALA A 67 19.09 -17.24 -6.61
N LEU A 68 18.19 -18.22 -6.49
CA LEU A 68 17.57 -18.64 -5.25
C LEU A 68 17.84 -20.12 -5.06
N THR A 69 18.40 -20.48 -3.91
CA THR A 69 18.44 -21.88 -3.47
C THR A 69 17.04 -22.31 -3.08
N ASP A 70 16.53 -23.38 -3.68
CA ASP A 70 15.22 -23.93 -3.34
C ASP A 70 15.34 -24.78 -2.06
N PRO A 71 14.82 -24.33 -0.91
CA PRO A 71 14.95 -25.06 0.36
C PRO A 71 14.12 -26.35 0.39
N THR A 72 13.31 -26.61 -0.65
CA THR A 72 12.46 -27.80 -0.75
C THR A 72 13.08 -28.92 -1.60
N THR A 73 14.27 -28.71 -2.15
CA THR A 73 15.01 -29.69 -2.97
C THR A 73 16.50 -29.63 -2.66
N ASP A 74 17.19 -30.77 -2.64
CA ASP A 74 18.57 -30.86 -2.15
C ASP A 74 19.63 -30.08 -2.95
N SER A 75 19.34 -29.59 -4.18
CA SER A 75 20.37 -28.92 -5.00
C SER A 75 19.85 -27.98 -6.11
N ALA A 76 18.56 -27.68 -6.18
CA ALA A 76 18.06 -26.88 -7.30
C ALA A 76 18.22 -25.37 -7.05
N VAL A 77 19.09 -24.71 -7.83
CA VAL A 77 19.11 -23.24 -7.93
C VAL A 77 18.04 -22.79 -8.91
N ARG A 78 17.05 -22.04 -8.43
CA ARG A 78 16.05 -21.37 -9.26
C ARG A 78 16.56 -19.99 -9.63
N ARG A 79 16.40 -19.59 -10.89
CA ARG A 79 16.71 -18.23 -11.33
C ARG A 79 15.41 -17.48 -11.58
N ILE A 80 15.17 -16.41 -10.83
CA ILE A 80 14.02 -15.52 -11.04
C ILE A 80 14.47 -14.26 -11.77
N ARG A 81 13.60 -13.75 -12.63
CA ARG A 81 13.78 -12.53 -13.43
C ARG A 81 12.43 -11.88 -13.68
N PHE A 82 12.43 -10.63 -14.15
CA PHE A 82 11.20 -10.03 -14.65
C PHE A 82 10.70 -10.76 -15.91
N GLY A 83 9.38 -10.73 -16.09
CA GLY A 83 8.73 -11.23 -17.30
C GLY A 83 8.97 -10.33 -18.51
N THR A 84 8.30 -10.61 -19.62
CA THR A 84 8.41 -9.79 -20.85
C THR A 84 7.59 -8.50 -20.80
N GLN A 85 6.65 -8.39 -19.87
CA GLN A 85 5.81 -7.22 -19.66
C GLN A 85 6.58 -6.17 -18.85
N ILE A 86 7.45 -5.44 -19.53
CA ILE A 86 8.20 -4.31 -18.99
C ILE A 86 7.85 -3.10 -19.84
N ASP A 87 7.36 -2.04 -19.20
CA ASP A 87 7.08 -0.76 -19.83
C ASP A 87 7.74 0.34 -18.99
N THR A 88 8.56 1.16 -19.63
CA THR A 88 9.19 2.33 -19.00
C THR A 88 8.82 3.57 -19.79
N GLN A 89 8.33 4.59 -19.08
CA GLN A 89 7.92 5.84 -19.70
C GLN A 89 8.70 6.99 -19.06
N PRO A 90 9.39 7.83 -19.85
CA PRO A 90 10.03 9.02 -19.32
C PRO A 90 8.96 9.99 -18.79
N LEU A 91 9.20 10.54 -17.60
CA LEU A 91 8.36 11.55 -16.99
C LEU A 91 9.11 12.87 -16.95
N THR A 92 8.81 13.76 -17.89
CA THR A 92 9.31 15.13 -17.87
C THR A 92 8.33 16.00 -17.08
N ALA A 93 8.84 16.86 -16.19
CA ALA A 93 8.00 17.92 -15.63
C ALA A 93 7.57 18.83 -16.79
N SER A 94 6.25 18.95 -17.04
CA SER A 94 5.76 19.80 -18.13
C SER A 94 6.19 21.25 -17.86
N SER A 95 7.15 21.73 -18.65
CA SER A 95 7.60 23.12 -18.70
C SER A 95 6.98 23.84 -19.90
N ALA A 96 5.68 23.66 -20.14
CA ALA A 96 4.94 24.45 -21.12
C ALA A 96 3.92 25.33 -20.39
N PRO A 97 4.08 26.67 -20.38
CA PRO A 97 2.94 27.55 -20.21
C PRO A 97 2.16 27.49 -21.51
N GLU A 98 0.94 26.94 -21.49
CA GLU A 98 -0.01 27.23 -22.56
C GLU A 98 -0.25 28.74 -22.54
N LYS A 99 0.33 29.43 -23.54
CA LYS A 99 0.05 30.84 -23.82
C LYS A 99 -1.39 30.95 -24.33
N THR A 100 -2.35 31.05 -23.43
CA THR A 100 -3.65 31.64 -23.73
C THR A 100 -4.22 32.31 -22.47
N GLY A 101 -4.22 33.65 -22.50
CA GLY A 101 -5.11 34.48 -21.67
C GLY A 101 -4.60 34.82 -20.27
N SER A 102 -4.06 36.03 -20.15
CA SER A 102 -3.91 36.85 -18.94
C SER A 102 -4.57 36.36 -17.63
N ALA A 103 -3.76 35.97 -16.65
CA ALA A 103 -4.01 36.22 -15.23
C ALA A 103 -2.70 36.10 -14.44
N GLU A 104 -2.52 37.00 -13.49
CA GLU A 104 -1.32 37.27 -12.71
C GLU A 104 -0.82 36.09 -11.86
N GLN A 105 0.49 36.05 -11.68
CA GLN A 105 1.24 35.47 -10.55
C GLN A 105 0.77 34.11 -10.01
N ASN A 106 1.20 33.02 -10.63
CA ASN A 106 1.22 31.69 -9.98
C ASN A 106 2.32 30.78 -10.56
N SER A 107 3.59 31.11 -10.30
CA SER A 107 4.76 30.30 -10.68
C SER A 107 4.82 28.89 -10.04
N GLY A 108 3.82 28.49 -9.24
CA GLY A 108 3.75 27.16 -8.61
C GLY A 108 2.85 26.12 -9.31
N ILE A 109 2.16 26.47 -10.40
CA ILE A 109 1.12 25.60 -11.00
C ILE A 109 1.69 24.55 -11.96
N ALA A 110 2.77 24.84 -12.70
CA ALA A 110 3.34 23.90 -13.67
C ALA A 110 3.91 22.61 -13.01
N GLY A 111 4.68 22.75 -11.93
CA GLY A 111 5.13 21.62 -11.10
C GLY A 111 3.97 20.88 -10.41
N SER A 112 2.88 21.58 -10.12
CA SER A 112 1.66 21.01 -9.51
C SER A 112 0.93 20.04 -10.43
N LEU A 113 0.97 20.25 -11.75
CA LEU A 113 0.30 19.38 -12.73
C LEU A 113 1.05 18.04 -12.91
N SER A 114 2.38 18.07 -12.95
CA SER A 114 3.21 16.84 -12.96
C SER A 114 3.05 16.04 -11.67
N GLY A 115 3.11 16.72 -10.51
CA GLY A 115 2.91 16.09 -9.20
C GLY A 115 1.52 15.48 -9.04
N ARG A 116 0.46 16.15 -9.51
CA ARG A 116 -0.92 15.61 -9.50
C ARG A 116 -1.07 14.40 -10.42
N ARG A 117 -0.44 14.40 -11.60
CA ARG A 117 -0.45 13.24 -12.52
C ARG A 117 0.21 12.03 -11.87
N VAL A 118 1.38 12.23 -11.24
CA VAL A 118 2.08 11.22 -10.45
C VAL A 118 1.21 10.71 -9.31
N ALA A 119 0.59 11.60 -8.52
CA ALA A 119 -0.26 11.21 -7.41
C ALA A 119 -1.48 10.40 -7.87
N ARG A 120 -2.14 10.81 -8.96
CA ARG A 120 -3.26 10.07 -9.56
C ARG A 120 -2.82 8.68 -10.04
N TYR A 121 -1.67 8.59 -10.70
CA TYR A 121 -1.10 7.32 -11.13
C TYR A 121 -0.84 6.40 -9.94
N LEU A 122 -0.22 6.90 -8.87
CA LEU A 122 -0.01 6.12 -7.65
C LEU A 122 -1.34 5.67 -7.01
N ALA A 123 -2.32 6.58 -6.89
CA ALA A 123 -3.63 6.28 -6.31
C ALA A 123 -4.38 5.17 -7.08
N LYS A 124 -4.26 5.15 -8.41
CA LYS A 124 -4.84 4.09 -9.26
C LYS A 124 -4.41 2.69 -8.82
N TYR A 125 -3.14 2.52 -8.45
CA TYR A 125 -2.60 1.19 -8.11
C TYR A 125 -2.68 0.86 -6.62
N VAL A 126 -2.57 1.86 -5.74
CA VAL A 126 -2.72 1.65 -4.29
C VAL A 126 -4.11 1.14 -3.92
N THR A 127 -5.13 1.52 -4.70
CA THR A 127 -6.53 1.15 -4.44
C THR A 127 -6.90 -0.21 -5.01
N LYS A 128 -6.05 -0.83 -5.83
CA LYS A 128 -6.33 -2.15 -6.40
C LYS A 128 -6.17 -3.22 -5.33
N SER A 129 -7.25 -3.93 -5.08
CA SER A 129 -7.40 -4.89 -3.99
C SER A 129 -7.40 -6.32 -4.50
N LEU A 130 -7.16 -7.27 -3.58
CA LEU A 130 -7.38 -8.69 -3.81
C LEU A 130 -8.85 -9.11 -3.67
N ALA A 131 -9.73 -8.17 -3.31
CA ALA A 131 -11.16 -8.40 -3.26
C ALA A 131 -11.72 -8.87 -4.62
N ASP A 132 -11.18 -8.35 -5.73
CA ASP A 132 -11.55 -8.76 -7.09
C ASP A 132 -11.20 -10.23 -7.38
N LEU A 133 -10.30 -10.82 -6.59
CA LEU A 133 -9.93 -12.23 -6.64
C LEU A 133 -10.65 -13.07 -5.57
N GLY A 134 -11.67 -12.51 -4.89
CA GLY A 134 -12.45 -13.16 -3.83
C GLY A 134 -11.70 -13.30 -2.49
N ILE A 135 -10.56 -12.60 -2.33
CA ILE A 135 -9.75 -12.67 -1.10
C ILE A 135 -9.98 -11.42 -0.25
N SER A 136 -10.48 -11.64 0.96
CA SER A 136 -10.64 -10.55 1.94
C SER A 136 -9.29 -10.06 2.48
N ALA A 137 -9.24 -8.81 2.94
CA ALA A 137 -8.05 -8.24 3.60
C ALA A 137 -7.69 -8.91 4.95
N ARG A 138 -8.50 -9.84 5.46
CA ARG A 138 -8.26 -10.53 6.73
C ARG A 138 -7.33 -11.73 6.51
N ARG A 139 -6.62 -12.11 7.58
CA ARG A 139 -5.77 -13.32 7.58
C ARG A 139 -6.61 -14.55 7.19
N LEU A 140 -6.13 -15.25 6.17
CA LEU A 140 -6.67 -16.50 5.67
C LEU A 140 -5.93 -17.70 6.30
N SER A 141 -6.65 -18.72 6.74
CA SER A 141 -6.09 -19.99 7.20
C SER A 141 -6.17 -21.05 6.10
N THR A 142 -5.31 -22.07 6.18
CA THR A 142 -5.29 -23.19 5.21
C THR A 142 -6.63 -23.90 5.15
N GLU A 143 -7.30 -24.08 6.30
CA GLU A 143 -8.59 -24.78 6.38
C GLU A 143 -9.70 -24.04 5.63
N ALA A 144 -9.62 -22.71 5.54
CA ALA A 144 -10.64 -21.90 4.90
C ALA A 144 -10.55 -21.91 3.37
N ILE A 145 -9.46 -22.43 2.78
CA ILE A 145 -9.24 -22.40 1.32
C ILE A 145 -10.38 -23.11 0.57
N GLY A 146 -10.90 -24.21 1.12
CA GLY A 146 -11.98 -24.99 0.52
C GLY A 146 -13.30 -24.24 0.37
N ASP A 147 -13.57 -23.31 1.29
CA ASP A 147 -14.85 -22.61 1.40
C ASP A 147 -14.83 -21.22 0.71
N LEU A 148 -13.69 -20.83 0.13
CA LEU A 148 -13.55 -19.55 -0.55
C LEU A 148 -14.27 -19.54 -1.90
N ASP A 149 -15.10 -18.53 -2.12
CA ASP A 149 -15.66 -18.21 -3.43
C ASP A 149 -14.60 -17.53 -4.31
N VAL A 150 -13.72 -18.34 -4.88
CA VAL A 150 -12.59 -17.91 -5.71
C VAL A 150 -12.47 -18.83 -6.92
N SER A 151 -11.88 -18.30 -8.00
CA SER A 151 -11.57 -19.13 -9.17
C SER A 151 -10.65 -20.31 -8.82
N GLU A 152 -10.74 -21.38 -9.62
CA GLU A 152 -9.87 -22.56 -9.46
C GLU A 152 -8.38 -22.21 -9.54
N HIS A 153 -8.01 -21.25 -10.39
CA HIS A 153 -6.63 -20.74 -10.49
C HIS A 153 -6.14 -20.15 -9.16
N VAL A 154 -6.95 -19.31 -8.53
CA VAL A 154 -6.61 -18.70 -7.22
C VAL A 154 -6.55 -19.76 -6.13
N ARG A 155 -7.49 -20.71 -6.13
CA ARG A 155 -7.50 -21.85 -5.21
C ARG A 155 -6.25 -22.71 -5.35
N ALA A 156 -5.82 -23.01 -6.56
CA ALA A 156 -4.59 -23.75 -6.84
C ALA A 156 -3.34 -23.03 -6.28
N ILE A 157 -3.26 -21.70 -6.42
CA ILE A 157 -2.17 -20.90 -5.84
C ILE A 157 -2.17 -21.02 -4.31
N LEU A 158 -3.32 -20.84 -3.66
CA LEU A 158 -3.44 -20.93 -2.19
C LEU A 158 -3.04 -22.31 -1.66
N THR A 159 -3.53 -23.37 -2.31
CA THR A 159 -3.18 -24.77 -1.98
C THR A 159 -1.68 -25.01 -2.15
N THR A 160 -1.09 -24.52 -3.25
CA THR A 160 0.36 -24.63 -3.50
C THR A 160 1.17 -23.92 -2.42
N ILE A 161 0.78 -22.71 -2.03
CA ILE A 161 1.43 -21.96 -0.95
C ILE A 161 1.35 -22.74 0.36
N SER A 162 0.20 -23.35 0.67
CA SER A 162 0.06 -24.15 1.88
C SER A 162 0.97 -25.38 1.86
N ALA A 163 1.03 -26.10 0.74
CA ALA A 163 1.89 -27.27 0.59
C ALA A 163 3.39 -26.90 0.68
N LEU A 164 3.80 -25.78 0.09
CA LEU A 164 5.16 -25.26 0.24
C LEU A 164 5.47 -24.89 1.69
N ALA A 165 4.50 -24.34 2.42
CA ALA A 165 4.65 -24.04 3.84
C ALA A 165 4.91 -25.30 4.68
N ASP A 166 4.28 -26.43 4.35
CA ASP A 166 4.51 -27.73 5.00
C ASP A 166 5.88 -28.32 4.66
N LYS A 167 6.44 -27.99 3.49
CA LYS A 167 7.78 -28.41 3.03
C LYS A 167 8.94 -27.53 3.54
N GLY A 168 8.73 -26.75 4.59
CA GLY A 168 9.80 -25.96 5.23
C GLY A 168 9.73 -24.45 4.97
N LEU A 169 8.88 -23.96 4.06
CA LEU A 169 8.64 -22.53 3.86
C LEU A 169 7.56 -21.97 4.80
N SER A 170 7.49 -22.43 6.05
CA SER A 170 6.38 -22.18 6.99
C SER A 170 5.96 -20.70 7.13
N GLY A 171 6.92 -19.78 6.95
CA GLY A 171 6.67 -18.34 6.96
C GLY A 171 5.70 -17.83 5.90
N ILE A 172 5.57 -18.52 4.76
CA ILE A 172 4.69 -18.10 3.65
C ILE A 172 3.20 -18.25 4.00
N ARG A 173 2.83 -19.19 4.88
CA ARG A 173 1.45 -19.43 5.31
C ARG A 173 0.80 -18.18 5.94
N ARG A 174 1.59 -17.34 6.60
CA ARG A 174 1.12 -16.08 7.21
C ARG A 174 0.60 -15.08 6.17
N TRP A 175 0.89 -15.31 4.90
CA TRP A 175 0.65 -14.42 3.76
C TRP A 175 -0.31 -15.04 2.74
N LEU A 176 -1.11 -16.05 3.12
CA LEU A 176 -2.15 -16.61 2.25
C LEU A 176 -3.12 -15.55 1.73
N HIS A 177 -3.52 -14.61 2.60
CA HIS A 177 -4.37 -13.46 2.26
C HIS A 177 -3.73 -12.45 1.27
N THR A 178 -2.44 -12.60 0.97
CA THR A 178 -1.72 -11.82 -0.04
C THR A 178 -1.10 -12.72 -1.12
N LEU A 179 -1.64 -13.95 -1.28
CA LEU A 179 -1.16 -14.93 -2.26
C LEU A 179 0.35 -15.19 -2.15
N GLY A 180 0.86 -15.22 -0.92
CA GLY A 180 2.26 -15.49 -0.62
C GLY A 180 3.18 -14.27 -0.74
N PHE A 181 2.69 -13.12 -1.21
CA PHE A 181 3.47 -11.89 -1.23
C PHE A 181 3.66 -11.33 0.19
N ARG A 182 4.92 -11.22 0.63
CA ARG A 182 5.29 -10.83 2.00
C ARG A 182 5.58 -9.34 2.18
N GLY A 183 5.64 -8.58 1.09
CA GLY A 183 6.05 -7.18 1.12
C GLY A 183 4.91 -6.22 1.41
N HIS A 184 5.25 -4.95 1.62
CA HIS A 184 4.26 -3.89 1.61
C HIS A 184 3.81 -3.61 0.18
N ILE A 185 2.49 -3.39 0.00
CA ILE A 185 1.90 -2.97 -1.28
C ILE A 185 2.60 -1.71 -1.79
N THR A 186 2.87 -0.76 -0.90
CA THR A 186 3.60 0.47 -1.23
C THR A 186 4.89 0.56 -0.45
N SER A 187 6.00 0.86 -1.12
CA SER A 187 7.29 1.12 -0.48
C SER A 187 7.97 2.31 -1.14
N LYS A 188 8.62 3.17 -0.36
CA LYS A 188 9.39 4.33 -0.87
C LYS A 188 10.82 4.33 -0.33
N SER A 189 11.75 4.92 -1.08
CA SER A 189 13.08 5.24 -0.55
C SER A 189 12.98 6.27 0.58
N ARG A 190 13.96 6.27 1.49
CA ARG A 190 13.93 7.09 2.72
C ARG A 190 13.69 8.58 2.44
N ARG A 191 14.32 9.12 1.39
CA ARG A 191 14.24 10.54 0.98
C ARG A 191 13.34 10.79 -0.24
N TYR A 192 12.44 9.87 -0.59
CA TYR A 192 11.55 10.06 -1.74
C TYR A 192 10.58 11.24 -1.57
N SER A 193 10.08 11.44 -0.35
CA SER A 193 9.07 12.46 -0.06
C SER A 193 9.21 12.92 1.39
N THR A 194 8.66 14.09 1.68
CA THR A 194 8.55 14.64 3.03
C THR A 194 7.80 13.71 4.00
N THR A 195 7.83 14.03 5.29
CA THR A 195 7.22 13.20 6.33
C THR A 195 5.70 13.44 6.39
N MET A 196 4.94 12.44 6.85
CA MET A 196 3.50 12.60 7.08
C MET A 196 3.23 13.69 8.12
N THR A 197 4.09 13.85 9.12
CA THR A 197 4.02 14.91 10.12
C THR A 197 4.10 16.29 9.47
N ALA A 198 5.09 16.52 8.60
CA ALA A 198 5.24 17.78 7.89
C ALA A 198 4.03 18.06 6.97
N LEU A 199 3.49 17.04 6.29
CA LEU A 199 2.27 17.19 5.48
C LEU A 199 1.04 17.53 6.34
N ARG A 200 0.89 16.89 7.50
CA ARG A 200 -0.23 17.17 8.43
C ARG A 200 -0.13 18.58 9.00
N GLN A 201 1.06 19.01 9.43
CA GLN A 201 1.31 20.37 9.91
C GLN A 201 1.02 21.41 8.82
N ARG A 202 1.50 21.19 7.58
CA ARG A 202 1.21 22.07 6.45
C ARG A 202 -0.30 22.19 6.19
N ARG A 203 -1.04 21.07 6.21
CA ARG A 203 -2.50 21.08 6.04
C ARG A 203 -3.18 21.86 7.18
N ALA A 204 -2.82 21.59 8.44
CA ALA A 204 -3.41 22.29 9.58
C ALA A 204 -3.19 23.81 9.50
N THR A 205 -1.98 24.24 9.13
CA THR A 205 -1.67 25.67 8.94
C THR A 205 -2.45 26.27 7.77
N TRP A 206 -2.59 25.54 6.66
CA TRP A 206 -3.39 25.99 5.52
C TRP A 206 -4.87 26.12 5.89
N THR A 207 -5.46 25.14 6.57
CA THR A 207 -6.85 25.17 7.03
C THR A 207 -7.10 26.36 7.94
N ARG A 208 -6.23 26.63 8.93
CA ARG A 208 -6.33 27.82 9.80
C ARG A 208 -6.30 29.13 9.01
N LYS A 209 -5.40 29.24 8.03
CA LYS A 209 -5.28 30.43 7.18
C LYS A 209 -6.50 30.63 6.25
N GLN A 210 -7.14 29.55 5.81
CA GLN A 210 -8.36 29.64 5.01
C GLN A 210 -9.56 30.05 5.86
N GLN A 211 -9.70 29.49 7.06
CA GLN A 211 -10.74 29.89 8.01
C GLN A 211 -10.61 31.36 8.42
N SER A 212 -9.40 31.84 8.73
CA SER A 212 -9.18 33.26 9.06
C SER A 212 -9.50 34.22 7.91
N LYS A 213 -9.30 33.78 6.66
CA LYS A 213 -9.68 34.57 5.47
C LYS A 213 -11.19 34.56 5.23
N SER A 214 -11.86 33.43 5.47
CA SER A 214 -13.32 33.32 5.40
C SER A 214 -14.00 34.20 6.47
N THR A 215 -13.48 34.22 7.70
CA THR A 215 -13.97 35.09 8.78
C THR A 215 -13.69 36.57 8.48
N ALA A 216 -12.55 36.91 7.87
CA ALA A 216 -12.23 38.29 7.49
C ALA A 216 -13.03 38.80 6.27
N GLN A 217 -13.60 37.92 5.45
CA GLN A 217 -14.46 38.26 4.31
C GLN A 217 -15.95 38.42 4.67
N HIS A 218 -16.31 38.28 5.95
CA HIS A 218 -17.66 38.57 6.45
C HIS A 218 -17.64 39.71 7.49
N PRO A 219 -17.36 40.98 7.12
CA PRO A 219 -17.21 42.07 8.10
C PRO A 219 -18.54 42.67 8.60
N ASP A 220 -19.70 42.27 8.06
CA ASP A 220 -20.97 42.90 8.40
C ASP A 220 -22.01 41.88 8.88
N GLN A 221 -21.97 41.55 10.17
CA GLN A 221 -23.17 41.39 10.98
C GLN A 221 -22.97 42.12 12.31
N ARG A 222 -23.43 43.37 12.35
CA ARG A 222 -23.49 44.18 13.57
C ARG A 222 -24.45 43.53 14.58
N PRO A 223 -24.18 43.61 15.90
CA PRO A 223 -25.11 43.10 16.90
C PRO A 223 -26.26 44.08 17.07
N TYR A 224 -27.41 43.83 16.42
CA TYR A 224 -28.66 44.50 16.79
C TYR A 224 -29.27 43.75 17.96
N ARG A 225 -29.22 44.39 19.13
CA ARG A 225 -29.85 43.96 20.37
C ARG A 225 -31.37 44.10 20.21
N GLY A 226 -32.08 43.00 19.99
CA GLY A 226 -33.56 43.04 20.02
C GLY A 226 -34.25 41.79 19.48
N SER A 227 -34.71 40.96 20.42
CA SER A 227 -35.88 40.06 20.34
C SER A 227 -35.89 38.90 19.34
N SER A 228 -36.16 37.73 19.92
CA SER A 228 -36.89 36.56 19.40
C SER A 228 -36.27 35.76 18.24
N GLY A 229 -35.67 34.63 18.62
CA GLY A 229 -35.78 33.34 17.94
C GLY A 229 -35.04 33.16 16.61
N ALA A 230 -33.91 32.47 16.63
CA ALA A 230 -33.48 31.49 15.62
C ALA A 230 -32.01 31.08 15.82
N VAL A 231 -31.81 29.75 15.83
CA VAL A 231 -30.71 28.98 15.22
C VAL A 231 -29.29 29.50 15.45
N ASP A 232 -28.67 28.94 16.47
CA ASP A 232 -27.23 28.95 16.71
C ASP A 232 -26.59 27.92 15.77
N ASP A 233 -26.05 28.37 14.63
CA ASP A 233 -25.32 27.54 13.66
C ASP A 233 -23.82 27.83 13.80
N ASP A 234 -23.26 27.35 14.91
CA ASP A 234 -21.83 27.23 15.14
C ASP A 234 -21.36 25.94 14.45
N ASP A 235 -21.12 25.99 13.14
CA ASP A 235 -20.70 24.85 12.32
C ASP A 235 -19.19 24.57 12.47
N LEU A 236 -18.73 24.53 13.74
CA LEU A 236 -17.53 23.82 14.15
C LEU A 236 -17.90 22.34 14.22
N VAL A 237 -17.71 21.59 13.13
CA VAL A 237 -17.63 20.13 13.23
C VAL A 237 -16.31 19.76 13.91
N ALA A 238 -16.26 19.99 15.22
CA ALA A 238 -15.30 19.42 16.12
C ALA A 238 -15.62 17.93 16.19
N TRP A 239 -14.83 17.12 15.48
CA TRP A 239 -14.85 15.68 15.67
C TRP A 239 -14.31 15.39 17.06
N GLU A 240 -15.20 15.29 18.04
CA GLU A 240 -14.90 14.71 19.34
C GLU A 240 -14.88 13.20 19.20
N PHE A 241 -13.91 12.57 19.87
CA PHE A 241 -13.90 11.13 20.00
C PHE A 241 -15.09 10.72 20.88
N ASP A 242 -16.18 10.29 20.24
CA ASP A 242 -17.40 9.85 20.94
C ASP A 242 -17.14 8.59 21.78
N ARG A 243 -16.69 7.50 21.14
CA ARG A 243 -16.34 6.24 21.82
C ARG A 243 -15.63 5.26 20.89
N ALA A 244 -14.92 4.30 21.47
CA ALA A 244 -14.51 3.07 20.80
C ALA A 244 -14.87 1.85 21.67
N GLY A 245 -15.43 0.81 21.06
CA GLY A 245 -15.89 -0.40 21.75
C GLY A 245 -17.34 -0.74 21.42
N HIS A 246 -17.87 -1.78 22.06
CA HIS A 246 -19.24 -2.25 21.82
C HIS A 246 -20.27 -1.22 22.32
N ALA A 247 -21.31 -0.97 21.52
CA ALA A 247 -22.37 0.00 21.81
C ALA A 247 -23.17 -0.40 23.06
N SER A 248 -23.35 -1.71 23.26
CA SER A 248 -24.12 -2.31 24.37
C SER A 248 -23.46 -3.56 24.95
N LEU A 249 -23.89 -3.95 26.15
CA LEU A 249 -23.55 -5.25 26.74
C LEU A 249 -24.01 -6.42 25.87
N GLY A 250 -25.11 -6.28 25.14
CA GLY A 250 -25.61 -7.29 24.20
C GLY A 250 -24.65 -7.49 23.02
N GLU A 251 -24.17 -6.41 22.42
CA GLU A 251 -23.20 -6.47 21.32
C GLU A 251 -21.84 -7.01 21.77
N ARG A 252 -21.40 -6.61 22.97
CA ARG A 252 -20.21 -7.19 23.63
C ARG A 252 -20.38 -8.70 23.81
N THR A 253 -21.53 -9.14 24.29
CA THR A 253 -21.83 -10.56 24.51
C THR A 253 -21.88 -11.33 23.19
N LEU A 254 -22.46 -10.75 22.13
CA LEU A 254 -22.50 -11.37 20.80
C LEU A 254 -21.09 -11.54 20.21
N ILE A 255 -20.24 -10.53 20.31
CA ILE A 255 -18.88 -10.59 19.76
C ILE A 255 -17.97 -11.51 20.60
N ILE A 256 -18.08 -11.47 21.94
CA ILE A 256 -17.33 -12.39 22.82
C ILE A 256 -17.81 -13.83 22.63
N SER A 257 -19.11 -14.07 22.54
CA SER A 257 -19.62 -15.43 22.30
C SER A 257 -19.25 -15.96 20.91
N ALA A 258 -19.23 -15.11 19.88
CA ALA A 258 -18.74 -15.46 18.55
C ALA A 258 -17.24 -15.78 18.55
N SER A 259 -16.43 -15.02 19.28
CA SER A 259 -14.98 -15.26 19.39
C SER A 259 -14.68 -16.54 20.18
N LEU A 260 -15.38 -16.78 21.30
CA LEU A 260 -15.28 -18.01 22.08
C LEU A 260 -15.73 -19.24 21.28
N ARG A 261 -16.85 -19.17 20.55
CA ARG A 261 -17.28 -20.27 19.64
C ARG A 261 -16.21 -20.59 18.60
N ARG A 262 -15.57 -19.56 18.02
CA ARG A 262 -14.49 -19.75 17.03
C ARG A 262 -13.23 -20.35 17.65
N ILE A 263 -12.90 -19.99 18.90
CA ILE A 263 -11.79 -20.62 19.64
C ILE A 263 -12.11 -22.08 19.94
N GLN A 264 -13.32 -22.35 20.44
CA GLN A 264 -13.79 -23.70 20.76
C GLN A 264 -13.75 -24.60 19.52
N GLN A 265 -14.30 -24.15 18.39
CA GLN A 265 -14.25 -24.88 17.11
C GLN A 265 -12.82 -25.20 16.67
N ARG A 266 -11.86 -24.29 16.89
CA ARG A 266 -10.45 -24.56 16.60
C ARG A 266 -9.83 -25.59 17.55
N HIS A 267 -10.19 -25.57 18.83
CA HIS A 267 -9.74 -26.58 19.79
C HIS A 267 -10.30 -27.95 19.44
N THR A 268 -11.61 -28.06 19.19
CA THR A 268 -12.27 -29.30 18.78
C THR A 268 -11.70 -29.83 17.45
N ALA A 269 -11.45 -28.96 16.47
CA ALA A 269 -10.82 -29.36 15.20
C ALA A 269 -9.36 -29.83 15.38
N ARG A 270 -8.63 -29.29 16.37
CA ARG A 270 -7.28 -29.76 16.72
C ARG A 270 -7.32 -31.11 17.41
N GLU A 271 -8.23 -31.30 18.36
CA GLU A 271 -8.42 -32.56 19.07
C GLU A 271 -8.88 -33.69 18.14
N ALA A 272 -9.78 -33.39 17.19
CA ALA A 272 -10.21 -34.33 16.16
C ALA A 272 -9.09 -34.74 15.17
N ARG A 273 -8.04 -33.91 15.04
CA ARG A 273 -6.85 -34.19 14.22
C ARG A 273 -5.74 -34.89 15.00
N GLN A 274 -5.85 -35.03 16.32
CA GLN A 274 -4.89 -35.77 17.12
C GLN A 274 -5.22 -37.27 17.01
N PRO A 275 -4.35 -38.12 16.41
CA PRO A 275 -4.63 -39.55 16.35
C PRO A 275 -4.75 -40.09 17.78
N ARG A 276 -5.77 -40.92 18.04
CA ARG A 276 -5.95 -41.64 19.31
C ARG A 276 -4.70 -42.47 19.58
N ARG A 277 -3.76 -41.95 20.37
CA ARG A 277 -2.68 -42.74 20.96
C ARG A 277 -3.33 -43.71 21.95
N GLY A 278 -3.56 -44.94 21.49
CA GLY A 278 -4.12 -46.00 22.33
C GLY A 278 -5.02 -46.93 21.54
N ALA A 279 -4.46 -47.66 20.57
CA ALA A 279 -4.99 -48.97 20.22
C ALA A 279 -3.85 -49.97 20.46
N PRO A 280 -4.06 -51.03 21.26
CA PRO A 280 -3.04 -52.05 21.47
C PRO A 280 -2.82 -52.80 20.15
N VAL A 281 -1.55 -52.97 19.79
CA VAL A 281 -1.15 -53.80 18.65
C VAL A 281 -1.34 -55.26 19.07
N GLU A 282 -2.38 -55.92 18.54
CA GLU A 282 -2.43 -57.38 18.53
C GLU A 282 -1.42 -57.89 17.51
N VAL A 283 -0.39 -58.56 18.01
CA VAL A 283 0.55 -59.34 17.21
C VAL A 283 -0.13 -60.69 16.95
N LEU A 284 -0.46 -60.96 15.68
CA LEU A 284 -0.86 -62.30 15.25
C LEU A 284 0.42 -63.07 14.89
N ASP A 285 0.73 -64.10 15.68
CA ASP A 285 1.70 -65.13 15.33
C ASP A 285 1.15 -66.02 14.22
N GLY A 286 1.96 -66.23 13.18
CA GLY A 286 1.72 -67.13 12.05
C GLY A 286 2.85 -67.08 11.05
#